data_AF-A0A6V7HYF8-F1
#
_entry.id   AF-A0A6V7HYF8-F1
#
_cell.length_a   1.000
_cell.length_b   1.000
_cell.length_c   1.000
_cell.angle_alpha   90.00
_cell.angle_beta   90.00
_cell.angle_gamma   90.00
#
_symmetry.space_group_name_H-M   'P 1'
#
loop_
_entity.id
_entity.type
_entity.pdbx_description
1 polymer ?
#
loop_
_entity_poly.entity_id
_entity_poly.type
_entity_poly.pdbx_seq_one_letter_code
_entity_poly.pdbx_strand_id
1 'polypeptide(L)' 'ILEAHSRGRIASLIGVEGGHSLGSSLAVLRTLYQLGVRYLTLTHTCNTPWAKSSAVEQDDNGQ' A
#
# COMPACT_ATOMS: atom_id res chain seq x y z
N ILE A 1 2.73 8.87 16.87
CA ILE A 1 2.88 10.18 16.17
C ILE A 1 2.67 11.34 17.13
N LEU A 2 1.50 11.48 17.76
CA LEU A 2 1.21 12.62 18.65
C LEU A 2 2.23 12.79 19.78
N GLU A 3 2.62 11.70 20.45
CA GLU A 3 3.64 11.73 21.51
C GLU A 3 5.04 12.10 20.99
N ALA A 4 5.42 11.65 19.78
CA ALA A 4 6.69 12.02 19.18
C ALA A 4 6.70 13.53 18.85
N HIS A 5 5.62 14.03 18.26
CA HIS A 5 5.44 15.44 17.95
C HIS A 5 5.46 16.32 19.21
N SER A 6 4.75 15.94 20.28
CA SER A 6 4.73 16.70 21.54
C SER A 6 6.09 16.75 22.24
N ARG A 7 6.99 15.80 21.94
CA ARG A 7 8.37 15.75 22.45
C ARG A 7 9.40 16.37 21.50
N GLY A 8 8.97 17.03 20.42
CA GLY A 8 9.87 17.61 19.42
C GLY A 8 10.67 16.58 18.62
N ARG A 9 10.21 15.34 18.54
CA ARG A 9 10.86 14.25 17.79
C ARG A 9 10.22 14.08 16.43
N ILE A 10 11.02 13.71 15.42
CA ILE A 10 10.51 13.31 14.11
C ILE A 10 9.89 11.91 14.23
N ALA A 11 8.64 11.77 13.81
CA ALA A 11 7.97 10.48 13.68
C ALA A 11 8.15 9.95 12.25
N SER A 12 8.45 8.66 12.11
CA SER A 12 8.47 7.96 10.83
C SER A 12 7.52 6.77 10.87
N LEU A 13 6.81 6.53 9.77
CA LEU A 13 5.95 5.36 9.58
C LEU A 13 6.45 4.53 8.41
N ILE A 14 6.32 3.21 8.53
CA ILE A 14 6.62 2.29 7.44
C ILE A 14 5.38 2.17 6.55
N GLY A 15 5.56 2.45 5.26
CA GLY A 15 4.54 2.32 4.23
C GLY A 15 4.95 1.31 3.15
N VAL A 16 3.96 0.73 2.48
CA VAL A 16 4.15 -0.11 1.28
C VAL A 16 3.40 0.53 0.12
N GLU A 17 4.11 0.75 -0.99
CA GLU A 17 3.52 1.30 -2.20
C GLU A 17 3.24 0.20 -3.23
N GLY A 18 1.98 0.04 -3.60
CA GLY A 18 1.50 -0.95 -4.54
C GLY A 18 1.27 -2.33 -3.92
N GLY A 19 0.12 -2.95 -4.24
CA GLY A 19 -0.27 -4.25 -3.71
C GLY A 19 0.42 -5.48 -4.32
N HIS A 20 1.35 -5.30 -5.27
CA HIS A 20 2.02 -6.43 -5.95
C HIS A 20 2.79 -7.34 -5.00
N SER A 21 3.47 -6.75 -4.01
CA SER A 21 4.23 -7.47 -2.99
C SER A 21 3.38 -8.37 -2.10
N LEU A 22 2.05 -8.18 -2.09
CA LEU A 22 1.12 -8.99 -1.31
C LEU A 22 0.81 -10.33 -1.99
N GLY A 23 1.01 -10.45 -3.30
CA GLY A 23 0.72 -11.68 -4.04
C GLY A 23 -0.71 -12.20 -3.83
N SER A 24 -1.69 -11.28 -3.68
CA SER A 24 -3.08 -11.57 -3.32
C SER A 24 -3.28 -12.35 -2.00
N SER A 25 -2.28 -12.36 -1.12
CA SER A 25 -2.30 -13.10 0.14
C SER A 25 -2.59 -12.20 1.32
N LEU A 26 -3.73 -12.42 1.98
CA LEU A 26 -4.04 -11.77 3.26
C LEU A 26 -3.08 -12.19 4.38
N ALA A 27 -2.40 -13.34 4.24
CA ALA A 27 -1.37 -13.74 5.19
C ALA A 27 -0.15 -12.81 5.09
N VAL A 28 0.29 -12.47 3.88
CA VAL A 28 1.39 -11.51 3.66
C VAL A 28 1.02 -10.13 4.21
N LEU A 29 -0.22 -9.67 3.99
CA LEU A 29 -0.72 -8.43 4.58
C LEU A 29 -0.61 -8.43 6.12
N ARG A 30 -1.00 -9.52 6.77
CA ARG A 30 -0.88 -9.66 8.23
C ARG A 30 0.57 -9.67 8.69
N THR A 31 1.46 -10.34 7.96
CA THR A 31 2.90 -10.33 8.26
C THR A 31 3.48 -8.91 8.17
N LEU A 32 3.16 -8.15 7.11
CA LEU A 32 3.62 -6.77 6.97
C LEU A 32 3.11 -5.87 8.10
N TYR A 33 1.86 -6.06 8.52
CA TYR A 33 1.30 -5.36 9.68
C TYR A 33 2.07 -5.70 10.97
N GLN A 34 2.41 -6.97 11.18
CA GLN A 34 3.22 -7.40 12.33
C GLN A 34 4.64 -6.81 12.30
N LEU A 35 5.22 -6.60 11.10
CA LEU A 35 6.52 -5.95 10.91
C LEU A 35 6.50 -4.42 11.07
N GLY A 36 5.33 -3.81 11.30
CA GLY A 36 5.20 -2.38 11.61
C GLY A 36 4.71 -1.50 10.47
N VAL A 37 4.31 -2.07 9.32
CA VAL A 37 3.67 -1.31 8.24
C VAL A 37 2.33 -0.74 8.72
N ARG A 38 2.09 0.55 8.47
CA ARG A 38 0.85 1.25 8.87
C ARG A 38 0.18 2.02 7.74
N TYR A 39 0.75 1.98 6.54
CA TYR A 39 0.22 2.59 5.33
C TYR A 39 0.42 1.63 4.16
N LEU A 40 -0.61 1.47 3.32
CA LEU A 40 -0.58 0.64 2.12
C LEU A 40 -1.38 1.33 1.03
N THR A 41 -0.79 1.49 -0.16
CA THR A 41 -1.56 1.79 -1.38
C THR A 41 -1.89 0.49 -2.11
N LEU A 42 -3.14 0.36 -2.58
CA LEU A 42 -3.59 -0.84 -3.29
C LEU A 42 -2.97 -0.95 -4.69
N THR A 43 -2.71 0.19 -5.31
CA THR A 43 -2.11 0.31 -6.64
C THR A 43 -1.06 1.44 -6.65
N HIS A 44 -0.17 1.38 -7.63
CA HIS A 44 0.69 2.50 -8.02
C HIS A 44 0.37 2.82 -9.49
N THR A 45 1.29 2.58 -10.42
CA THR A 45 1.11 2.85 -11.86
C THR A 45 0.38 1.75 -12.63
N CYS A 46 0.15 0.58 -12.03
CA CYS A 46 -0.54 -0.54 -12.67
C CYS A 46 -1.59 -1.18 -11.76
N ASN A 47 -2.49 -1.93 -12.39
CA ASN A 47 -3.55 -2.68 -11.70
C ASN A 47 -2.95 -3.76 -10.79
N THR A 48 -3.61 -4.03 -9.68
CA THR A 48 -3.37 -5.22 -8.86
C THR A 48 -4.63 -6.08 -8.85
N PRO A 49 -4.55 -7.35 -8.40
CA PRO A 49 -5.74 -8.18 -8.24
C PRO A 49 -6.78 -7.62 -7.25
N TRP A 50 -6.45 -6.60 -6.47
CA TRP A 50 -7.34 -5.99 -5.47
C TRP A 50 -7.98 -4.68 -5.94
N ALA A 51 -7.36 -3.96 -6.88
CA ALA A 51 -7.86 -2.68 -7.36
C ALA A 51 -7.27 -2.30 -8.73
N LYS A 52 -8.01 -1.46 -9.48
CA LYS A 52 -7.50 -0.83 -10.70
C LYS A 52 -6.80 0.49 -10.37
N SER A 53 -5.69 0.76 -11.06
CA SER A 53 -4.99 2.03 -10.98
C SER A 53 -5.67 3.06 -11.88
N SER A 54 -5.70 4.32 -11.43
CA SER A 54 -6.15 5.44 -12.26
C SER A 54 -5.20 5.80 -13.40
N ALA A 55 -3.94 5.34 -13.33
CA ALA A 55 -2.93 5.60 -14.36
C ALA A 55 -3.02 4.62 -15.54
N VAL A 56 -3.79 3.53 -15.39
CA VAL A 56 -4.04 2.60 -16.48
C VAL A 56 -5.22 3.16 -17.27
N GLU A 57 -4.94 3.73 -18.43
CA GLU A 57 -5.98 4.00 -19.43
C GLU A 57 -6.63 2.67 -19.81
N GLN A 58 -7.96 2.63 -19.83
CA GLN A 58 -8.67 1.47 -20.34
C GLN A 58 -8.45 1.44 -21.85
N ASP A 59 -7.62 0.52 -22.31
CA ASP A 59 -7.69 -0.02 -23.65
C ASP A 59 -8.99 -0.83 -23.78
N ASP A 60 -10.12 -0.13 -23.76
CA ASP A 60 -11.48 -0.65 -23.92
C ASP A 60 -11.76 -0.99 -25.41
N ASN A 61 -10.80 -1.66 -26.06
CA ASN A 61 -11.04 -2.37 -27.31
C ASN A 61 -11.65 -3.73 -26.96
N GLY A 62 -12.94 -3.67 -26.56
CA GLY A 62 -13.71 -4.78 -26.02
C GLY A 62 -13.42 -6.14 -26.66
N GLN A 63 -12.78 -7.02 -25.88
CA GLN A 63 -12.64 -8.44 -26.18
C GLN A 63 -12.87 -9.26 -24.91
#